data_AF-A0A7W1PDK3-F1
#
_entry.id   AF-A0A7W1PDK3-F1
#
_cell.length_a   1.000
_cell.length_b   1.000
_cell.length_c   1.000
_cell.angle_alpha   90.00
_cell.angle_beta   90.00
_cell.angle_gamma   90.00
#
_symmetry.space_group_name_H-M   'P 1'
#
loop_
_entity.id
_entity.type
_entity.pdbx_description
1 polymer ?
#
loop_
_entity_poly.entity_id
_entity_poly.type
_entity_poly.pdbx_seq_one_letter_code
_entity_poly.pdbx_strand_id
1 'polypeptide(L)' 'LAGLEREHAVISTKLLAGRTVVHVYSEEAPGPGFEPAEPDLEDVYFSTMSGHIGRRGAHAESVRL' A
#
# COMPACT_ATOMS: atom_id res chain seq x y z
N LEU A 1 9.07 12.58 -1.86
CA LEU A 1 7.86 11.72 -1.88
C LEU A 1 7.26 11.64 -3.29
N ALA A 2 6.99 12.76 -3.98
CA ALA A 2 6.40 12.77 -5.33
C ALA A 2 7.06 11.89 -6.42
N GLY A 3 8.36 11.54 -6.31
CA GLY A 3 8.96 10.51 -7.18
C GLY A 3 8.50 9.10 -6.82
N LEU A 4 8.60 8.77 -5.53
CA LEU A 4 8.21 7.48 -4.96
C LEU A 4 6.72 7.17 -5.19
N GLU A 5 5.84 8.17 -5.05
CA GLU A 5 4.39 8.03 -5.29
C GLU A 5 4.04 7.80 -6.76
N ARG A 6 4.89 8.25 -7.71
CA ARG A 6 4.67 8.01 -9.14
C ARG A 6 5.11 6.62 -9.57
N GLU A 7 6.12 6.08 -8.90
CA GLU A 7 6.82 4.85 -9.31
C GLU A 7 6.34 3.62 -8.52
N HIS A 8 5.74 3.84 -7.34
CA HIS A 8 5.35 2.78 -6.43
C HIS A 8 3.97 3.01 -5.81
N ALA A 9 3.32 1.91 -5.40
CA ALA A 9 2.07 1.95 -4.66
C ALA A 9 2.33 2.31 -3.18
N VAL A 10 2.55 3.60 -2.92
CA VAL A 10 2.70 4.12 -1.55
C VAL A 10 1.36 3.98 -0.81
N ILE A 11 1.36 3.28 0.32
CA ILE A 11 0.16 3.03 1.14
C ILE A 11 0.14 3.84 2.43
N SER A 12 1.30 4.21 2.98
CA SER A 12 1.38 5.06 4.16
C SER A 12 2.69 5.84 4.20
N THR A 13 2.68 7.00 4.87
CA THR A 13 3.86 7.80 5.16
C THR A 13 3.78 8.26 6.60
N LYS A 14 4.78 7.95 7.41
CA LYS A 14 4.84 8.29 8.84
C LYS A 14 6.19 8.89 9.22
N LEU A 15 6.20 9.76 10.24
CA LEU A 15 7.42 10.30 10.82
C LEU A 15 7.79 9.47 12.05
N LEU A 16 8.88 8.70 11.98
CA LEU A 16 9.36 7.84 13.06
C LEU A 16 10.76 8.28 13.46
N ALA A 17 10.92 8.67 14.73
CA ALA A 17 12.18 9.16 15.29
C ALA A 17 12.85 10.26 14.42
N GLY A 18 12.04 11.18 13.88
CA GLY A 18 12.52 12.26 13.01
C GLY A 18 12.85 11.85 11.57
N ARG A 19 12.59 10.59 11.17
CA ARG A 19 12.77 10.10 9.80
C ARG A 19 11.43 9.79 9.15
N THR A 20 11.27 10.22 7.91
CA THR A 20 10.11 9.83 7.10
C THR A 20 10.26 8.38 6.68
N VAL A 21 9.32 7.55 7.11
CA VAL A 21 9.20 6.14 6.72
C VAL A 21 8.00 6.03 5.79
N VAL A 22 8.22 5.39 4.64
CA VAL A 22 7.18 5.18 3.63
C VAL A 22 6.99 3.70 3.47
N HIS A 23 5.74 3.24 3.59
CA HIS A 23 5.40 1.85 3.27
C HIS A 23 4.81 1.81 1.87
N VAL A 24 5.27 0.84 1.09
CA VAL A 24 4.84 0.58 -0.29
C VAL A 24 4.26 -0.82 -0.34
N TYR A 25 3.10 -0.97 -0.96
CA TYR A 25 2.56 -2.27 -1.31
C TYR A 25 3.25 -2.80 -2.56
N SER A 26 3.70 -4.06 -2.53
CA SER A 26 4.18 -4.77 -3.71
C SER A 26 4.11 -6.27 -3.48
N GLU A 27 3.70 -7.03 -4.50
CA GLU A 27 3.71 -8.50 -4.47
C GLU A 27 5.14 -9.05 -4.67
N GLU A 28 6.02 -8.26 -5.29
CA GLU A 28 7.42 -8.57 -5.54
C GLU A 28 8.34 -7.52 -4.90
N ALA A 29 9.66 -7.79 -4.85
CA ALA A 29 10.62 -6.81 -4.32
C ALA A 29 10.62 -5.52 -5.19
N PRO A 30 10.37 -4.32 -4.63
CA PRO A 30 10.23 -3.08 -5.42
C PRO A 30 11.55 -2.58 -6.04
N GLY A 31 12.69 -3.11 -5.59
CA GLY A 31 14.02 -2.75 -6.05
C GLY A 31 14.99 -2.38 -4.92
N PRO A 32 16.20 -1.89 -5.27
CA PRO A 32 17.19 -1.46 -4.29
C PRO A 32 16.68 -0.30 -3.42
N GLY A 33 17.05 -0.32 -2.14
CA GLY A 33 16.67 0.72 -1.17
C GLY A 33 15.35 0.47 -0.44
N PHE A 34 14.69 -0.65 -0.72
CA PHE A 34 13.55 -1.16 0.04
C PHE A 34 14.00 -2.31 0.93
N GLU A 35 13.43 -2.35 2.13
CA GLU A 35 13.61 -3.46 3.07
C GLU A 35 12.26 -4.13 3.29
N PRO A 36 12.19 -5.47 3.33
CA PRO A 36 10.97 -6.17 3.71
C PRO A 36 10.51 -5.72 5.10
N ALA A 37 9.21 -5.46 5.24
CA ALA A 37 8.58 -5.12 6.51
C ALA A 37 7.45 -6.11 6.80
N GLU A 38 7.31 -6.51 8.06
CA GLU A 38 6.12 -7.22 8.52
C GLU A 38 4.96 -6.23 8.56
N PRO A 39 3.83 -6.50 7.87
CA PRO A 39 2.74 -5.55 7.77
C PRO A 39 2.02 -5.38 9.10
N ASP A 40 1.76 -4.13 9.48
CA ASP A 40 0.93 -3.80 10.64
C ASP A 40 -0.55 -3.56 10.22
N LEU A 41 -1.39 -3.13 11.17
CA LEU A 41 -2.81 -2.87 10.88
C LEU A 41 -3.02 -1.72 9.89
N GLU A 42 -2.17 -0.69 9.92
CA GLU A 42 -2.27 0.43 8.98
C GLU A 42 -1.97 -0.07 7.57
N ASP A 43 -0.94 -0.90 7.42
CA ASP A 43 -0.56 -1.47 6.12
C ASP A 43 -1.68 -2.31 5.50
N VAL A 44 -2.28 -3.19 6.29
CA VAL A 44 -3.43 -4.00 5.84
C VAL A 44 -4.63 -3.10 5.50
N TYR A 45 -4.93 -2.12 6.35
CA TYR A 45 -6.05 -1.21 6.15
C TYR A 45 -5.91 -0.38 4.88
N PHE A 46 -4.77 0.30 4.68
CA PHE A 46 -4.53 1.14 3.51
C PHE A 46 -4.35 0.32 2.24
N SER A 47 -3.72 -0.86 2.32
CA SER A 47 -3.66 -1.79 1.17
C SER A 47 -5.07 -2.24 0.75
N THR A 48 -5.98 -2.47 1.69
CA THR A 48 -7.37 -2.86 1.38
C THR A 48 -8.11 -1.68 0.75
N MET A 49 -8.01 -0.50 1.36
CA MET A 49 -8.70 0.71 0.90
C MET A 49 -8.25 1.12 -0.51
N SER A 50 -6.96 1.00 -0.81
CA SER A 50 -6.39 1.24 -2.14
C SER A 50 -6.67 0.11 -3.14
N GLY A 51 -7.35 -0.96 -2.71
CA GLY A 51 -7.76 -2.08 -3.57
C GLY A 51 -6.63 -3.06 -3.94
N HIS A 52 -5.49 -2.98 -3.24
CA HIS A 52 -4.35 -3.88 -3.42
C HIS A 52 -4.64 -5.27 -2.85
N ILE A 53 -5.30 -5.34 -1.70
CA ILE A 53 -5.75 -6.59 -1.08
C ILE A 53 -7.27 -6.66 -0.99
N GLY A 54 -7.82 -7.87 -1.02
CA GLY A 54 -9.25 -8.07 -0.77
C GLY A 54 -10.18 -7.88 -1.99
N ARG A 55 -9.65 -7.75 -3.21
CA ARG A 55 -10.42 -8.03 -4.44
C ARG A 55 -10.70 -9.53 -4.54
N ARG A 56 -11.54 -10.06 -3.65
CA ARG A 56 -12.24 -11.32 -3.90
C ARG A 56 -13.09 -11.08 -5.15
N GLY A 57 -12.93 -11.99 -6.13
CA GLY A 57 -13.39 -11.82 -7.51
C GLY A 57 -14.81 -11.30 -7.66
N ALA A 58 -15.01 -10.56 -8.75
CA ALA A 58 -16.29 -10.30 -9.42
C ALA A 58 -17.54 -10.91 -8.75
N HIS A 59 -18.10 -10.20 -7.78
CA HIS A 59 -19.52 -10.32 -7.41
C HIS A 59 -20.00 -9.00 -6.78
N ALA A 60 -19.72 -7.89 -7.44
CA ALA A 60 -20.45 -6.65 -7.22
C ALA A 60 -21.65 -6.66 -8.16
N GLU A 61 -22.73 -7.31 -7.72
CA GLU A 61 -24.05 -7.12 -8.31
C GLU A 61 -24.36 -5.62 -8.25
N SER A 62 -24.32 -4.98 -9.42
CA SER A 62 -24.60 -3.56 -9.54
C SER A 62 -26.10 -3.36 -9.41
N VAL A 63 -26.59 -3.20 -8.18
CA VAL A 63 -27.90 -2.61 -7.95
C VAL A 63 -27.78 -1.12 -8.25
N ARG A 64 -28.19 -0.72 -9.45
CA ARG A 64 -28.52 0.68 -9.74
C ARG A 64 -29.97 0.93 -9.33
N LEU A 65 -30.17 2.02 -8.57
CA LEU A 65 -31.48 2.66 -8.43
C LEU A 65 -31.81 3.46 -9.71
#